data_AF-A0A327JG17-F1
#
_entry.id   AF-A0A327JG17-F1
#
_cell.length_a   1.000
_cell.length_b   1.000
_cell.length_c   1.000
_cell.angle_alpha   90.00
_cell.angle_beta   90.00
_cell.angle_gamma   90.00
#
_symmetry.space_group_name_H-M   'P 1'
#
loop_
_entity.id
_entity.type
_entity.pdbx_description
1 polymer ?
#
loop_
_entity_poly.entity_id
_entity_poly.type
_entity_poly.pdbx_seq_one_letter_code
_entity_poly.pdbx_strand_id
1 'polypeptide(L)'
;QPPGKKLQNLSLLSGGERALTAIALLFSILKVRPVPFCVLDEVEAALDEANVFRFAQYLKKYSHETQFIVITHRKGTMEEADVLYGVT
;
A
#
# COMPACT_ATOMS: atom_id res chain seq x y z
N GLN A 1 -13.99 -8.28 3.60
CA GLN A 1 -15.22 -7.60 4.07
C GLN A 1 -14.79 -6.53 5.06
N PRO A 2 -15.16 -5.26 4.90
CA PRO A 2 -14.89 -4.25 5.93
C PRO A 2 -15.59 -4.69 7.23
N PRO A 3 -14.90 -4.67 8.39
CA PRO A 3 -15.52 -5.07 9.64
C PRO A 3 -16.72 -4.16 9.94
N GLY A 4 -17.92 -4.74 10.08
CA GLY A 4 -19.11 -4.02 10.59
C GLY A 4 -20.04 -3.35 9.57
N LYS A 5 -19.83 -3.48 8.24
CA LYS A 5 -20.73 -2.89 7.22
C LYS A 5 -21.31 -3.90 6.23
N LYS A 6 -22.58 -3.65 5.83
CA LYS A 6 -23.27 -4.35 4.72
C LYS A 6 -22.53 -4.11 3.40
N LEU A 7 -22.62 -5.05 2.46
CA LEU A 7 -22.09 -4.91 1.09
C LEU A 7 -22.71 -3.65 0.45
N GLN A 8 -21.86 -2.70 0.09
CA GLN A 8 -22.24 -1.42 -0.52
C GLN A 8 -21.48 -1.23 -1.83
N ASN A 9 -22.05 -0.45 -2.74
CA ASN A 9 -21.37 -0.07 -3.99
C ASN A 9 -20.03 0.60 -3.70
N LEU A 10 -19.04 0.36 -4.57
CA LEU A 10 -17.68 0.94 -4.47
C LEU A 10 -17.69 2.48 -4.35
N SER A 11 -18.68 3.13 -4.94
CA SER A 11 -18.89 4.58 -4.87
C SER A 11 -19.30 5.09 -3.48
N LEU A 12 -19.82 4.22 -2.62
CA LEU A 12 -20.29 4.55 -1.26
C LEU A 12 -19.22 4.31 -0.19
N LEU A 13 -18.07 3.76 -0.56
CA LEU A 13 -16.94 3.53 0.33
C LEU A 13 -16.22 4.84 0.67
N SER A 14 -15.71 4.94 1.90
CA SER A 14 -14.84 6.06 2.31
C SER A 14 -13.56 6.11 1.48
N GLY A 15 -12.82 7.22 1.55
CA GLY A 15 -11.52 7.34 0.87
C GLY A 15 -10.54 6.23 1.31
N GLY A 16 -10.43 6.00 2.62
CA GLY A 16 -9.58 4.95 3.17
C GLY A 16 -10.05 3.53 2.82
N GLU A 17 -11.36 3.27 2.81
CA GLU A 17 -11.91 1.96 2.41
C GLU A 17 -11.61 1.67 0.93
N ARG A 18 -11.73 2.67 0.04
CA ARG A 18 -11.37 2.54 -1.38
C ARG A 18 -9.89 2.30 -1.56
N ALA A 19 -9.03 3.06 -0.87
CA ALA A 19 -7.58 2.91 -0.94
C ALA A 19 -7.14 1.52 -0.44
N LEU A 20 -7.65 1.06 0.70
CA LEU A 20 -7.34 -0.26 1.24
C LEU A 20 -7.78 -1.38 0.30
N THR A 21 -8.93 -1.22 -0.36
CA THR A 21 -9.43 -2.18 -1.36
C THR A 21 -8.52 -2.22 -2.59
N ALA A 22 -8.09 -1.07 -3.09
CA ALA A 22 -7.16 -0.98 -4.22
C ALA A 22 -5.79 -1.60 -3.89
N ILE A 23 -5.25 -1.32 -2.71
CA ILE A 23 -3.99 -1.89 -2.22
C ILE A 23 -4.10 -3.42 -2.06
N ALA A 24 -5.21 -3.92 -1.52
CA ALA A 24 -5.44 -5.36 -1.41
C ALA A 24 -5.49 -6.04 -2.79
N LEU A 25 -6.10 -5.39 -3.78
CA LEU A 25 -6.13 -5.88 -5.16
C LEU A 25 -4.72 -5.86 -5.79
N LEU A 26 -3.97 -4.78 -5.62
CA LEU A 26 -2.58 -4.65 -6.08
C LEU A 26 -1.72 -5.79 -5.56
N PHE A 27 -1.73 -6.04 -4.24
CA PHE A 27 -0.98 -7.14 -3.65
C PHE A 27 -1.46 -8.51 -4.12
N SER A 28 -2.75 -8.67 -4.38
CA SER A 28 -3.27 -9.92 -4.95
C SER A 28 -2.73 -10.18 -6.37
N ILE A 29 -2.61 -9.14 -7.19
CA ILE A 29 -2.02 -9.23 -8.54
C ILE A 29 -0.53 -9.57 -8.44
N LEU A 30 0.22 -8.86 -7.59
CA LEU A 30 1.66 -9.09 -7.40
C LEU A 30 1.96 -10.49 -6.88
N LYS A 31 1.10 -11.04 -6.01
CA LYS A 31 1.23 -12.41 -5.50
C LYS A 31 1.03 -13.47 -6.59
N VAL A 32 0.12 -13.24 -7.54
CA VAL A 32 -0.14 -14.18 -8.63
C VAL A 32 0.90 -14.06 -9.74
N ARG A 33 1.34 -12.83 -10.01
CA ARG A 33 2.33 -12.52 -11.04
C ARG A 33 3.38 -11.58 -10.46
N PRO A 34 4.44 -12.13 -9.84
CA PRO A 34 5.57 -11.34 -9.39
C PRO A 34 6.19 -10.60 -10.59
N VAL A 35 6.50 -9.33 -10.37
CA VAL A 35 7.20 -8.48 -11.35
C VAL A 35 8.59 -8.16 -10.83
N PRO A 36 9.58 -7.90 -11.69
CA PRO A 36 10.94 -7.61 -11.24
C PRO A 36 11.01 -6.32 -10.40
N PHE A 37 10.18 -5.32 -10.71
CA PHE A 37 10.06 -4.10 -9.92
C PHE A 37 8.67 -3.48 -10.01
N CYS A 38 8.31 -2.68 -9.01
CA CYS A 38 7.05 -1.95 -8.91
C CYS A 38 7.31 -0.53 -8.39
N VAL A 39 6.70 0.47 -9.04
CA VAL A 39 6.79 1.88 -8.62
C VAL A 39 5.42 2.30 -8.06
N LEU A 40 5.42 2.83 -6.85
CA LEU A 40 4.22 3.27 -6.14
C LEU A 40 4.36 4.75 -5.79
N ASP A 41 3.36 5.55 -6.16
CA ASP A 41 3.34 6.99 -5.91
C ASP A 41 2.14 7.36 -5.03
N GLU A 42 2.43 7.72 -3.78
CA GLU A 42 1.49 8.13 -2.72
C GLU A 42 0.22 7.26 -2.59
N VAL A 43 0.34 5.97 -2.88
CA VAL A 43 -0.81 5.04 -2.93
C VAL A 43 -1.50 4.87 -1.58
N GLU A 44 -0.78 5.15 -0.49
CA GLU A 44 -1.24 5.07 0.89
C GLU A 44 -1.74 6.41 1.46
N ALA A 45 -1.82 7.48 0.66
CA ALA A 45 -2.15 8.84 1.14
C ALA A 45 -3.49 8.90 1.92
N ALA A 46 -4.48 8.11 1.52
CA ALA A 46 -5.80 8.06 2.17
C ALA A 46 -5.89 7.07 3.35
N LEU A 47 -4.80 6.38 3.70
CA LEU A 47 -4.78 5.45 4.84
C LEU A 47 -4.52 6.18 6.16
N ASP A 48 -5.10 5.67 7.23
CA ASP A 48 -4.72 6.04 8.60
C ASP A 48 -3.32 5.49 8.96
N GLU A 49 -2.79 5.90 10.11
CA GLU A 49 -1.45 5.54 10.58
C GLU A 49 -1.27 4.02 10.73
N ALA A 50 -2.26 3.34 11.33
CA ALA A 50 -2.20 1.90 11.54
C ALA A 50 -2.15 1.11 10.22
N ASN A 51 -2.88 1.57 9.20
CA ASN A 51 -2.90 0.93 7.89
C ASN A 51 -1.68 1.30 7.03
N VAL A 52 -1.07 2.48 7.22
CA VAL A 52 0.24 2.78 6.63
C VAL A 52 1.32 1.84 7.13
N PHE A 53 1.38 1.58 8.44
CA PHE A 53 2.35 0.63 8.98
C PHE A 53 2.15 -0.78 8.40
N ARG A 54 0.89 -1.25 8.32
CA ARG A 54 0.57 -2.53 7.68
C ARG A 54 0.96 -2.59 6.21
N PHE A 55 0.73 -1.51 5.47
CA PHE A 55 1.13 -1.40 4.07
C PHE A 55 2.66 -1.51 3.92
N ALA A 56 3.41 -0.78 4.74
CA ALA A 56 4.87 -0.79 4.74
C ALA A 56 5.44 -2.19 5.07
N GLN A 57 4.89 -2.87 6.09
CA GLN A 57 5.25 -4.25 6.41
C GLN A 57 4.98 -5.23 5.26
N TYR A 58 3.87 -5.03 4.53
CA TYR A 58 3.59 -5.83 3.34
C TYR A 58 4.63 -5.60 2.24
N LEU A 59 4.98 -4.35 1.94
CA LEU A 59 6.04 -4.05 0.97
C LEU A 59 7.36 -4.71 1.36
N LYS A 60 7.75 -4.59 2.64
CA LYS A 60 8.97 -5.21 3.17
C LYS A 60 8.98 -6.72 3.01
N LYS A 61 7.84 -7.37 3.25
CA LYS A 61 7.73 -8.82 3.09
C LYS A 61 7.90 -9.27 1.64
N TYR A 62 7.33 -8.53 0.69
CA TYR A 62 7.40 -8.89 -0.73
C TYR A 62 8.65 -8.33 -1.43
N SER A 63 9.46 -7.49 -0.77
CA SER A 63 10.66 -6.90 -1.36
C SER A 63 11.74 -7.94 -1.73
N HIS A 64 11.65 -9.15 -1.15
CA HIS A 64 12.50 -10.28 -1.49
C HIS A 64 12.26 -10.83 -2.90
N GLU A 65 11.07 -10.64 -3.47
CA GLU A 65 10.70 -11.14 -4.79
C GLU A 65 10.54 -10.02 -5.83
N THR A 66 10.11 -8.83 -5.39
CA THR A 66 9.86 -7.67 -6.25
C THR A 66 10.56 -6.45 -5.67
N GLN A 67 11.34 -5.73 -6.48
CA GLN A 67 11.91 -4.45 -6.04
C GLN A 67 10.82 -3.37 -5.97
N PHE A 68 10.64 -2.74 -4.80
CA PHE A 68 9.71 -1.63 -4.64
C PHE A 68 10.44 -0.28 -4.63
N ILE A 69 9.96 0.64 -5.47
CA ILE A 69 10.35 2.05 -5.45
C ILE A 69 9.12 2.83 -5.03
N VAL A 70 9.17 3.48 -3.87
CA VAL A 70 8.00 4.16 -3.29
C VAL A 70 8.29 5.65 -3.17
N ILE A 71 7.39 6.45 -3.74
CA ILE A 71 7.36 7.90 -3.60
C ILE A 71 6.29 8.20 -2.57
N THR A 72 6.69 8.76 -1.43
CA THR A 72 5.80 8.99 -0.30
C THR A 72 6.33 10.07 0.61
N HIS A 73 5.43 10.73 1.35
CA HIS A 73 5.74 11.61 2.48
C HIS A 73 5.34 10.97 3.84
N ARG A 74 4.89 9.70 3.84
CA ARG A 74 4.40 9.01 5.06
C ARG A 74 5.55 8.40 5.86
N LYS A 75 5.76 8.90 7.07
CA LYS A 75 6.80 8.42 7.99
C LYS A 75 6.79 6.90 8.20
N GLY A 76 5.63 6.31 8.45
CA GLY A 76 5.52 4.86 8.66
C GLY A 76 5.93 4.02 7.44
N THR A 77 5.81 4.54 6.22
CA THR A 77 6.34 3.87 5.02
C THR A 77 7.85 4.08 4.89
N MET A 78 8.33 5.30 5.18
CA MET A 78 9.76 5.64 5.13
C MET A 78 10.58 4.84 6.15
N GLU A 79 10.05 4.59 7.35
CA GLU A 79 10.74 3.91 8.44
C GLU A 79 11.08 2.44 8.12
N GLU A 80 10.29 1.79 7.26
CA GLU A 80 10.50 0.39 6.85
C GLU A 80 11.36 0.24 5.57
N ALA A 81 11.70 1.36 4.92
CA ALA A 81 12.46 1.38 3.68
C ALA A 81 13.92 0.93 3.89
N ASP A 82 14.46 0.15 2.94
CA ASP A 82 15.87 -0.25 2.95
C ASP A 82 16.82 0.93 2.67
N VAL A 83 16.40 1.84 1.78
CA VAL A 83 17.15 3.03 1.38
C VAL A 83 16.18 4.19 1.21
N LEU A 84 16.57 5.37 1.72
CA LEU A 84 15.81 6.61 1.57
C LEU A 84 16.54 7.56 0.61
N TYR A 85 15.81 8.03 -0.40
CA TYR A 85 16.25 9.06 -1.33
C TYR A 85 15.47 10.34 -1.08
N GLY A 86 16.14 11.36 -0.54
CA GLY A 86 15.57 12.69 -0.36
C GLY A 86 15.72 13.54 -1.62
N VAL A 87 14.67 14.28 -1.97
CA VAL A 87 14.69 15.31 -3.01
C VAL A 87 14.41 16.65 -2.34
N THR A 88 15.22 17.67 -2.66
CA THR A 88 15.10 19.05 -2.15
C THR A 88 14.50 19.98 -3.20
#